data_AF-A0A0D2G4V2-F1
#
_entry.id   AF-A0A0D2G4V2-F1
#
_cell.length_a   1.000
_cell.length_b   1.000
_cell.length_c   1.000
_cell.angle_alpha   90.00
_cell.angle_beta   90.00
_cell.angle_gamma   90.00
#
_symmetry.space_group_name_H-M   'P 1'
#
loop_
_entity.id
_entity.type
_entity.pdbx_description
1 polymer ?
#
loop_
_entity_poly.entity_id
_entity_poly.type
_entity_poly.pdbx_seq_one_letter_code
_entity_poly.pdbx_strand_id
1 'polypeptide(L)'
;MLTSISKFSNDPVGVEKTLKLLQSTAQIAANIGYWEPDEAALWTVAKNQFALARRFFRLVKWIDCWNNGYAQYERYGQKTAAQNGLHLLLLVSKWSLLGAYLFVEMFTIVDAVAGTWRPWAVATQTEALKLWFYALAVSVVLDLYEILLVYSPDSTASSPAPATSKGGAPVNEEKKQASRRADAGADSSAFDAAKRRSTYRQLIIDGCDLLIPGAAVGWLALDPITVGVAGTISALVGGSDAWARVKA
;
A
#
# COMPACT_ATOMS: atom_id res chain seq x y z
N MET A 1 4.82 8.27 26.47
CA MET A 1 5.65 8.66 25.31
C MET A 1 6.81 7.70 25.07
N LEU A 2 7.72 7.52 26.04
CA LEU A 2 8.88 6.60 25.87
C LEU A 2 8.49 5.15 25.53
N THR A 3 7.42 4.62 26.15
CA THR A 3 6.92 3.27 25.85
C THR A 3 6.42 3.13 24.41
N SER A 4 5.74 4.15 23.87
CA SER A 4 5.25 4.14 22.48
C SER A 4 6.41 4.21 21.48
N ILE A 5 7.44 5.01 21.78
CA ILE A 5 8.67 5.08 20.99
C ILE A 5 9.40 3.73 21.00
N SER A 6 9.51 3.10 22.16
CA SER A 6 10.10 1.76 22.29
C SER A 6 9.33 0.72 21.46
N LYS A 7 8.00 0.69 21.54
CA LYS A 7 7.19 -0.21 20.71
C LYS A 7 7.36 0.06 19.21
N PHE A 8 7.43 1.32 18.78
CA PHE A 8 7.63 1.68 17.37
C PHE A 8 9.01 1.29 16.86
N SER A 9 10.05 1.48 17.68
CA SER A 9 11.42 1.06 17.36
C SER A 9 11.56 -0.45 17.25
N ASN A 10 10.67 -1.22 17.89
CA ASN A 10 10.61 -2.68 17.80
C ASN A 10 9.65 -3.16 16.69
N ASP A 11 8.88 -2.28 16.05
CA ASP A 11 8.00 -2.62 14.93
C ASP A 11 8.80 -2.60 13.62
N PRO A 12 9.00 -3.74 12.94
CA PRO A 12 9.81 -3.78 11.72
C PRO A 12 9.22 -2.92 10.59
N VAL A 13 7.89 -2.73 10.58
CA VAL A 13 7.23 -1.84 9.63
C VAL A 13 7.56 -0.38 9.92
N GLY A 14 7.47 0.05 11.17
CA GLY A 14 7.84 1.41 11.60
C GLY A 14 9.30 1.75 11.29
N VAL A 15 10.22 0.83 11.57
CA VAL A 15 11.64 0.99 11.25
C VAL A 15 11.87 1.09 9.73
N GLU A 16 11.25 0.21 8.92
CA GLU A 16 11.38 0.25 7.46
C GLU A 16 10.87 1.57 6.86
N LYS A 17 9.77 2.13 7.39
CA LYS A 17 9.26 3.45 6.96
C LYS A 17 10.17 4.60 7.40
N THR A 18 10.81 4.49 8.55
CA THR A 18 11.82 5.47 9.00
C THR A 18 13.03 5.44 8.07
N LEU A 19 13.52 4.26 7.69
CA LEU A 19 14.59 4.12 6.70
C LEU A 19 14.20 4.70 5.34
N LYS A 20 12.94 4.52 4.92
CA LYS A 20 12.43 5.13 3.68
C LYS A 20 12.46 6.65 3.74
N LEU A 21 12.08 7.23 4.88
CA LEU A 21 12.14 8.66 5.10
C LEU A 21 13.59 9.16 5.01
N LEU A 22 14.52 8.51 5.71
CA LEU A 22 15.95 8.85 5.66
C LEU A 22 16.54 8.72 4.25
N GLN A 23 16.21 7.65 3.54
CA GLN A 23 16.59 7.45 2.14
C GLN A 23 16.09 8.62 1.26
N SER A 24 14.84 9.01 1.43
CA SER A 24 14.19 10.06 0.62
C SER A 24 14.77 11.44 0.93
N THR A 25 15.03 11.74 2.21
CA THR A 25 15.71 12.97 2.63
C THR A 25 17.13 13.03 2.09
N ALA A 26 17.89 11.94 2.17
CA ALA A 26 19.24 11.86 1.62
C ALA A 26 19.25 12.05 0.08
N GLN A 27 18.23 11.54 -0.61
CA GLN A 27 18.05 11.77 -2.05
C GLN A 27 17.81 13.24 -2.38
N ILE A 28 16.95 13.92 -1.62
CA ILE A 28 16.73 15.36 -1.79
C ILE A 28 18.03 16.11 -1.50
N ALA A 29 18.67 15.83 -0.37
CA ALA A 29 19.91 16.49 0.05
C ALA A 29 21.01 16.36 -1.01
N ALA A 30 21.20 15.17 -1.60
CA ALA A 30 22.20 14.94 -2.66
C ALA A 30 22.00 15.78 -3.92
N ASN A 31 20.80 16.32 -4.15
CA ASN A 31 20.44 17.01 -5.40
C ASN A 31 20.09 18.49 -5.19
N ILE A 32 20.25 19.03 -3.97
CA ILE A 32 20.14 20.46 -3.74
C ILE A 32 21.41 21.15 -4.29
N GLY A 33 21.24 22.17 -5.13
CA GLY A 33 22.34 22.81 -5.87
C GLY A 33 23.34 23.66 -5.04
N TYR A 34 23.33 23.56 -3.72
CA TYR A 34 24.20 24.36 -2.83
C TYR A 34 25.42 23.59 -2.28
N TRP A 35 25.59 22.32 -2.64
CA TRP A 35 26.62 21.45 -2.07
C TRP A 35 27.87 21.34 -2.95
N GLU A 36 29.02 21.17 -2.31
CA GLU A 36 30.24 20.75 -3.00
C GLU A 36 30.06 19.31 -3.54
N PRO A 37 30.67 18.93 -4.69
CA PRO A 37 30.48 17.61 -5.29
C PRO A 37 30.75 16.44 -4.33
N ASP A 38 31.71 16.60 -3.42
CA ASP A 38 32.07 15.59 -2.41
C ASP A 38 30.96 15.39 -1.38
N GLU A 39 30.31 16.47 -0.94
CA GLU A 39 29.18 16.40 -0.01
C GLU A 39 27.95 15.74 -0.66
N ALA A 40 27.67 16.06 -1.92
CA ALA A 40 26.60 15.42 -2.68
C ALA A 40 26.83 13.90 -2.85
N ALA A 41 28.09 13.49 -3.01
CA ALA A 41 28.47 12.08 -3.07
C ALA A 41 28.20 11.36 -1.73
N LEU A 42 28.51 11.99 -0.59
CA LEU A 42 28.22 11.43 0.74
C LEU A 42 26.72 11.19 0.96
N TRP A 43 25.87 12.15 0.56
CA TRP A 43 24.42 11.98 0.62
C TRP A 43 23.92 10.86 -0.29
N THR A 44 24.54 10.69 -1.46
CA THR A 44 24.24 9.58 -2.38
C THR A 44 24.60 8.22 -1.76
N VAL A 45 25.74 8.13 -1.08
CA VAL A 45 26.14 6.93 -0.33
C VAL A 45 25.12 6.65 0.77
N ALA A 46 24.77 7.64 1.59
CA ALA A 46 23.78 7.49 2.66
C ALA A 46 22.43 6.98 2.14
N LYS A 47 21.92 7.57 1.04
CA LYS A 47 20.70 7.11 0.35
C LYS A 47 20.79 5.62 -0.01
N ASN A 48 21.90 5.21 -0.60
CA ASN A 48 22.08 3.82 -1.04
C ASN A 48 22.16 2.85 0.15
N GLN A 49 22.80 3.24 1.25
CA GLN A 49 22.85 2.43 2.47
C GLN A 49 21.47 2.27 3.13
N PHE A 50 20.67 3.34 3.20
CA PHE A 50 19.30 3.24 3.70
C PHE A 50 18.42 2.37 2.78
N ALA A 51 18.59 2.49 1.46
CA ALA A 51 17.89 1.63 0.51
C ALA A 51 18.28 0.15 0.69
N LEU A 52 19.56 -0.14 0.90
CA LEU A 52 20.08 -1.49 1.18
C LEU A 52 19.52 -2.04 2.50
N ALA A 53 19.52 -1.25 3.57
CA ALA A 53 18.94 -1.63 4.86
C ALA A 53 17.48 -2.09 4.72
N ARG A 54 16.68 -1.37 3.92
CA ARG A 54 15.27 -1.73 3.66
C ARG A 54 15.10 -3.03 2.88
N ARG A 55 16.06 -3.43 2.06
CA ARG A 55 16.01 -4.71 1.33
C ARG A 55 16.05 -5.89 2.31
N PHE A 56 16.82 -5.80 3.39
CA PHE A 56 16.87 -6.84 4.42
C PHE A 56 15.52 -7.07 5.11
N PHE A 57 14.77 -5.99 5.41
CA PHE A 57 13.42 -6.09 5.98
C PHE A 57 12.38 -6.72 5.04
N ARG A 58 12.68 -6.82 3.74
CA ARG A 58 11.75 -7.31 2.71
C ARG A 58 12.17 -8.64 2.09
N LEU A 59 13.35 -9.16 2.44
CA LEU A 59 14.01 -10.28 1.78
C LEU A 59 13.12 -11.52 1.59
N VAL A 60 12.34 -11.87 2.62
CA VAL A 60 11.45 -13.05 2.62
C VAL A 60 9.96 -12.68 2.56
N LYS A 61 9.62 -11.39 2.44
CA LYS A 61 8.23 -10.92 2.41
C LYS A 61 7.47 -11.33 1.14
N TRP A 62 8.17 -11.88 0.14
CA TRP A 62 7.52 -12.47 -1.03
C TRP A 62 6.59 -13.63 -0.65
N ILE A 63 6.93 -14.39 0.42
CA ILE A 63 6.11 -15.50 0.94
C ILE A 63 4.76 -14.99 1.42
N ASP A 64 4.76 -13.92 2.22
CA ASP A 64 3.53 -13.28 2.71
C ASP A 64 2.68 -12.77 1.57
N CYS A 65 3.31 -12.19 0.53
CA CYS A 65 2.60 -11.70 -0.64
C CYS A 65 1.87 -12.83 -1.37
N TRP A 66 2.55 -13.95 -1.65
CA TRP A 66 1.92 -15.09 -2.32
C TRP A 66 0.89 -15.80 -1.45
N ASN A 67 1.13 -15.92 -0.14
CA ASN A 67 0.12 -16.44 0.81
C ASN A 67 -1.13 -15.57 0.81
N ASN A 68 -0.98 -14.24 0.82
CA ASN A 68 -2.11 -13.32 0.73
C ASN A 68 -2.86 -13.47 -0.59
N GLY A 69 -2.15 -13.56 -1.72
CA GLY A 69 -2.75 -13.80 -3.03
C GLY A 69 -3.53 -15.13 -3.09
N TYR A 70 -2.92 -16.21 -2.61
CA TYR A 70 -3.54 -17.54 -2.54
C TYR A 70 -4.78 -17.55 -1.63
N ALA A 71 -4.71 -16.89 -0.48
CA ALA A 71 -5.86 -16.79 0.43
C ALA A 71 -7.04 -16.02 -0.20
N GLN A 72 -6.80 -15.00 -1.03
CA GLN A 72 -7.88 -14.34 -1.77
C GLN A 72 -8.49 -15.25 -2.84
N TYR A 73 -7.64 -16.02 -3.52
CA TYR A 73 -8.08 -17.00 -4.51
C TYR A 73 -8.95 -18.11 -3.90
N GLU A 74 -8.54 -18.68 -2.76
CA GLU A 74 -9.33 -19.70 -2.04
C GLU A 74 -10.72 -19.19 -1.61
N ARG A 75 -10.80 -17.92 -1.17
CA ARG A 75 -12.07 -17.29 -0.78
C ARG A 75 -13.07 -17.17 -1.94
N TYR A 76 -12.59 -17.16 -3.19
CA TYR A 76 -13.46 -17.19 -4.37
C TYR A 76 -14.13 -18.56 -4.53
N GLY A 77 -13.38 -19.65 -4.35
CA GLY A 77 -13.91 -21.02 -4.47
C GLY A 77 -14.98 -21.38 -3.42
N GLN A 78 -15.02 -20.65 -2.30
CA GLN A 78 -15.93 -20.92 -1.18
C GLN A 78 -17.23 -20.09 -1.17
N LYS A 79 -17.38 -19.06 -2.03
CA LYS A 79 -18.57 -18.19 -2.02
C LYS A 79 -19.48 -18.44 -3.24
N THR A 80 -20.75 -18.76 -2.97
CA THR A 80 -21.84 -18.91 -3.95
C THR A 80 -22.46 -17.58 -4.43
N ALA A 81 -21.89 -16.42 -4.09
CA ALA A 81 -22.53 -15.12 -4.32
C ALA A 81 -21.56 -14.10 -4.92
N ALA A 82 -21.83 -13.72 -6.18
CA ALA A 82 -21.53 -12.46 -6.87
C ALA A 82 -20.36 -11.60 -6.30
N GLN A 83 -19.16 -12.17 -6.16
CA GLN A 83 -17.96 -11.33 -6.12
C GLN A 83 -17.55 -11.01 -7.55
N ASN A 84 -17.39 -9.72 -7.83
CA ASN A 84 -16.94 -9.21 -9.12
C ASN A 84 -15.59 -9.85 -9.46
N GLY A 85 -15.55 -10.76 -10.45
CA GLY A 85 -14.33 -11.47 -10.82
C GLY A 85 -13.15 -10.54 -11.16
N LEU A 86 -13.44 -9.32 -11.61
CA LEU A 86 -12.45 -8.28 -11.85
C LEU A 86 -11.80 -7.77 -10.55
N HIS A 87 -12.55 -7.58 -9.46
CA HIS A 87 -12.00 -7.18 -8.16
C HIS A 87 -11.04 -8.25 -7.63
N LEU A 88 -11.43 -9.53 -7.73
CA LEU A 88 -10.57 -10.64 -7.37
C LEU A 88 -9.30 -10.68 -8.22
N LEU A 89 -9.44 -10.55 -9.54
CA LEU A 89 -8.30 -10.55 -10.46
C LEU A 89 -7.30 -9.46 -10.10
N LEU A 90 -7.77 -8.24 -9.80
CA LEU A 90 -6.91 -7.13 -9.36
C LEU A 90 -6.22 -7.43 -8.02
N LEU A 91 -6.94 -8.00 -7.03
CA LEU A 91 -6.37 -8.40 -5.75
C LEU A 91 -5.28 -9.45 -5.88
N VAL A 92 -5.56 -10.55 -6.59
CA VAL A 92 -4.60 -11.63 -6.80
C VAL A 92 -3.40 -11.11 -7.59
N SER A 93 -3.64 -10.33 -8.66
CA SER A 93 -2.58 -9.76 -9.48
C SER A 93 -1.67 -8.83 -8.69
N LYS A 94 -2.21 -7.95 -7.84
CA LYS A 94 -1.43 -7.06 -6.96
C LYS A 94 -0.46 -7.87 -6.10
N TRP A 95 -0.95 -8.89 -5.41
CA TRP A 95 -0.15 -9.71 -4.51
C TRP A 95 0.85 -10.61 -5.25
N SER A 96 0.47 -11.19 -6.38
CA SER A 96 1.35 -12.01 -7.22
C SER A 96 2.52 -11.19 -7.79
N LEU A 97 2.25 -10.00 -8.34
CA LEU A 97 3.27 -9.11 -8.90
C LEU A 97 4.18 -8.55 -7.82
N LEU A 98 3.63 -8.14 -6.67
CA LEU A 98 4.43 -7.67 -5.53
C LEU A 98 5.34 -8.78 -4.98
N GLY A 99 4.83 -10.01 -4.88
CA GLY A 99 5.61 -11.17 -4.50
C GLY A 99 6.70 -11.49 -5.53
N ALA A 100 6.40 -11.42 -6.82
CA ALA A 100 7.38 -11.63 -7.89
C ALA A 100 8.50 -10.58 -7.85
N TYR A 101 8.18 -9.30 -7.62
CA TYR A 101 9.18 -8.25 -7.40
C TYR A 101 10.13 -8.61 -6.25
N LEU A 102 9.59 -8.93 -5.07
CA LEU A 102 10.38 -9.24 -3.89
C LEU A 102 11.23 -10.50 -4.07
N PHE A 103 10.68 -11.51 -4.75
CA PHE A 103 11.39 -12.74 -5.08
C PHE A 103 12.58 -12.49 -6.02
N VAL A 104 12.40 -11.68 -7.06
CA VAL A 104 13.48 -11.33 -8.00
C VAL A 104 14.52 -10.41 -7.33
N GLU A 105 14.09 -9.42 -6.53
CA GLU A 105 14.98 -8.52 -5.81
C GLU A 105 15.89 -9.28 -4.83
N MET A 106 15.40 -10.37 -4.21
CA MET A 106 16.16 -11.22 -3.29
C MET A 106 17.50 -11.69 -3.89
N PHE A 107 17.54 -12.05 -5.18
CA PHE A 107 18.77 -12.53 -5.83
C PHE A 107 19.80 -11.42 -6.07
N THR A 108 19.37 -10.16 -6.09
CA THR A 108 20.25 -9.00 -6.32
C THR A 108 20.87 -8.46 -5.04
N ILE A 109 20.47 -8.97 -3.85
CA ILE A 109 20.96 -8.45 -2.57
C ILE A 109 22.45 -8.71 -2.38
N VAL A 110 22.96 -9.85 -2.86
CA VAL A 110 24.37 -10.23 -2.73
C VAL A 110 25.25 -9.21 -3.47
N ASP A 111 24.88 -8.86 -4.70
CA ASP A 111 25.57 -7.81 -5.47
C ASP A 111 25.51 -6.46 -4.78
N ALA A 112 24.34 -6.11 -4.23
CA ALA A 112 24.16 -4.84 -3.52
C ALA A 112 25.00 -4.74 -2.23
N VAL A 113 25.19 -5.85 -1.51
CA VAL A 113 26.03 -5.92 -0.29
C VAL A 113 27.51 -5.96 -0.64
N ALA A 114 27.90 -6.80 -1.61
CA ALA A 114 29.30 -6.99 -1.98
C ALA A 114 29.86 -5.81 -2.80
N GLY A 115 29.00 -4.89 -3.26
CA GLY A 115 29.39 -3.82 -4.17
C GLY A 115 29.89 -4.36 -5.51
N THR A 116 29.58 -5.61 -5.85
CA THR A 116 30.05 -6.23 -7.08
C THR A 116 29.16 -5.85 -8.23
N TRP A 117 29.75 -5.34 -9.30
CA TRP A 117 29.02 -5.05 -10.52
C TRP A 117 29.00 -6.26 -11.45
N ARG A 118 27.84 -6.90 -11.58
CA ARG A 118 27.59 -7.97 -12.56
C ARG A 118 26.47 -7.54 -13.52
N PRO A 119 26.66 -7.66 -14.85
CA PRO A 119 25.65 -7.21 -15.82
C PRO A 119 24.27 -7.87 -15.63
N TRP A 120 24.26 -9.15 -15.28
CA TRP A 120 23.01 -9.87 -14.99
C TRP A 120 22.29 -9.29 -13.78
N ALA A 121 23.01 -8.89 -12.72
CA ALA A 121 22.40 -8.37 -11.50
C ALA A 121 21.73 -7.01 -11.74
N VAL A 122 22.35 -6.17 -12.59
CA VAL A 122 21.74 -4.90 -13.04
C VAL A 122 20.47 -5.18 -13.84
N ALA A 123 20.52 -6.09 -14.82
CA ALA A 123 19.35 -6.45 -15.61
C ALA A 123 18.21 -7.03 -14.73
N THR A 124 18.54 -7.95 -13.82
CA THR A 124 17.60 -8.53 -12.86
C THR A 124 17.00 -7.48 -11.94
N GLN A 125 17.79 -6.50 -11.47
CA GLN A 125 17.30 -5.39 -10.69
C GLN A 125 16.32 -4.51 -11.49
N THR A 126 16.61 -4.25 -12.77
CA THR A 126 15.72 -3.50 -13.65
C THR A 126 14.39 -4.24 -13.85
N GLU A 127 14.42 -5.56 -14.09
CA GLU A 127 13.19 -6.36 -14.19
C GLU A 127 12.39 -6.38 -12.87
N ALA A 128 13.08 -6.46 -11.72
CA ALA A 128 12.42 -6.34 -10.42
C ALA A 128 11.70 -4.99 -10.27
N LEU A 129 12.33 -3.88 -10.68
CA LEU A 129 11.72 -2.55 -10.62
C LEU A 129 10.48 -2.44 -11.54
N LYS A 130 10.50 -3.07 -12.72
CA LYS A 130 9.32 -3.14 -13.60
C LYS A 130 8.17 -3.89 -12.93
N LEU A 131 8.45 -5.04 -12.31
CA LEU A 131 7.44 -5.81 -11.57
C LEU A 131 6.86 -5.01 -10.40
N TRP A 132 7.71 -4.24 -9.71
CA TRP A 132 7.25 -3.35 -8.64
C TRP A 132 6.32 -2.26 -9.18
N PHE A 133 6.66 -1.63 -10.31
CA PHE A 133 5.79 -0.67 -10.97
C PHE A 133 4.43 -1.30 -11.35
N TYR A 134 4.43 -2.48 -11.96
CA TYR A 134 3.18 -3.15 -12.34
C TYR A 134 2.32 -3.50 -11.12
N ALA A 135 2.93 -3.98 -10.02
CA ALA A 135 2.22 -4.27 -8.78
C ALA A 135 1.52 -3.02 -8.22
N LEU A 136 2.23 -1.88 -8.21
CA LEU A 136 1.69 -0.61 -7.76
C LEU A 136 0.61 -0.07 -8.70
N ALA A 137 0.78 -0.19 -10.02
CA ALA A 137 -0.23 0.23 -10.99
C ALA A 137 -1.55 -0.56 -10.81
N VAL A 138 -1.45 -1.88 -10.64
CA VAL A 138 -2.61 -2.73 -10.32
C VAL A 138 -3.23 -2.34 -8.97
N SER A 139 -2.40 -2.00 -7.98
CA SER A 139 -2.87 -1.53 -6.67
C SER A 139 -3.65 -0.22 -6.76
N VAL A 140 -3.16 0.76 -7.53
CA VAL A 140 -3.85 2.02 -7.79
C VAL A 140 -5.20 1.78 -8.48
N VAL A 141 -5.24 0.91 -9.50
CA VAL A 141 -6.50 0.55 -10.20
C VAL A 141 -7.48 -0.13 -9.24
N LEU A 142 -7.00 -1.02 -8.36
CA LEU A 142 -7.80 -1.66 -7.33
C LEU A 142 -8.39 -0.65 -6.34
N ASP A 143 -7.58 0.26 -5.82
CA ASP A 143 -8.03 1.27 -4.86
C ASP A 143 -9.06 2.22 -5.49
N LEU A 144 -8.85 2.63 -6.74
CA LEU A 144 -9.82 3.42 -7.52
C LEU A 144 -11.11 2.63 -7.76
N TYR A 145 -11.01 1.34 -8.09
CA TYR A 145 -12.17 0.47 -8.24
C TYR A 145 -12.99 0.41 -6.94
N GLU A 146 -12.34 0.23 -5.80
CA GLU A 146 -13.02 0.19 -4.50
C GLU A 146 -13.69 1.52 -4.15
N ILE A 147 -12.99 2.64 -4.36
CA ILE A 147 -13.53 3.99 -4.12
C ILE A 147 -14.74 4.29 -5.00
N LEU A 148 -14.67 3.96 -6.29
CA LEU A 148 -15.69 4.35 -7.27
C LEU A 148 -16.88 3.38 -7.30
N LEU A 149 -16.64 2.07 -7.20
CA LEU A 149 -17.67 1.06 -7.46
C LEU A 149 -18.14 0.31 -6.21
N VAL A 150 -17.33 0.26 -5.14
CA VAL A 150 -17.71 -0.46 -3.91
C VAL A 150 -18.24 0.49 -2.84
N TYR A 151 -17.59 1.64 -2.63
CA TYR A 151 -18.00 2.62 -1.61
C TYR A 151 -18.96 3.69 -2.12
N SER A 152 -19.56 3.52 -3.30
CA SER A 152 -20.58 4.43 -3.82
C SER A 152 -21.86 4.37 -2.95
N PRO A 153 -22.43 5.53 -2.58
CA PRO A 153 -23.56 5.62 -1.64
C PRO A 153 -24.85 4.95 -2.13
N ASP A 154 -24.97 4.67 -3.43
CA ASP A 154 -26.16 4.08 -4.03
C ASP A 154 -26.36 2.57 -3.75
N SER A 155 -25.38 1.88 -3.15
CA SER A 155 -25.53 0.46 -2.79
C SER A 155 -26.46 0.21 -1.59
N THR A 156 -27.08 1.28 -1.04
CA THR A 156 -28.13 1.18 -0.02
C THR A 156 -29.56 1.16 -0.60
N ALA A 157 -29.72 1.23 -1.92
CA ALA A 157 -31.03 1.26 -2.58
C ALA A 157 -31.34 -0.02 -3.40
N SER A 158 -31.21 -1.20 -2.79
CA SER A 158 -31.83 -2.41 -3.33
C SER A 158 -32.62 -3.14 -2.25
N SER A 159 -33.69 -2.50 -1.76
CA SER A 159 -34.88 -3.25 -1.32
C SER A 159 -35.87 -3.30 -2.48
N PRO A 160 -36.27 -4.48 -2.96
CA PRO A 160 -37.45 -4.60 -3.81
C PRO A 160 -38.65 -4.10 -2.99
N ALA A 161 -39.35 -3.10 -3.50
CA ALA A 161 -40.61 -2.63 -2.91
C ALA A 161 -41.59 -3.81 -2.78
N PRO A 162 -42.16 -4.10 -1.61
CA PRO A 162 -43.27 -5.03 -1.52
C PRO A 162 -44.54 -4.35 -2.01
N ALA A 163 -45.25 -5.04 -2.91
CA ALA A 163 -46.54 -4.65 -3.41
C ALA A 163 -47.56 -4.45 -2.27
N THR A 164 -48.40 -3.45 -2.50
CA THR A 164 -49.63 -3.08 -1.78
C THR A 164 -50.45 -4.27 -1.27
N SER A 165 -50.72 -4.33 0.03
CA SER A 165 -51.98 -4.86 0.57
C SER A 165 -52.34 -4.20 1.92
N LYS A 166 -53.64 -4.00 2.12
CA LYS A 166 -54.26 -3.19 3.19
C LYS A 166 -54.30 -3.91 4.54
N GLY A 167 -54.18 -3.14 5.63
CA GLY A 167 -54.98 -3.35 6.86
C GLY A 167 -54.22 -3.45 8.19
N GLY A 168 -54.50 -2.50 9.09
CA GLY A 168 -54.55 -2.70 10.55
C GLY A 168 -53.24 -2.61 11.35
N ALA A 169 -53.10 -1.56 12.17
CA ALA A 169 -52.04 -1.42 13.18
C ALA A 169 -52.22 -2.43 14.36
N PRO A 170 -51.15 -2.70 15.16
CA PRO A 170 -50.93 -1.85 16.33
C PRO A 170 -49.48 -1.36 16.49
N VAL A 171 -49.39 -0.11 16.92
CA VAL A 171 -48.19 0.70 17.12
C VAL A 171 -47.53 0.30 18.46
N ASN A 172 -46.52 -0.58 18.47
CA ASN A 172 -45.51 -0.59 19.55
C ASN A 172 -44.21 -1.40 19.29
N GLU A 173 -44.10 -2.18 18.22
CA GLU A 173 -42.87 -2.94 17.87
C GLU A 173 -41.91 -2.15 16.95
N GLU A 174 -42.43 -1.18 16.18
CA GLU A 174 -41.64 -0.45 15.16
C GLU A 174 -40.54 0.45 15.76
N LYS A 175 -40.73 1.02 16.96
CA LYS A 175 -39.70 1.87 17.60
C LYS A 175 -38.49 1.08 18.08
N LYS A 176 -38.65 -0.22 18.43
CA LYS A 176 -37.54 -1.06 18.92
C LYS A 176 -36.72 -1.66 17.77
N GLN A 177 -37.34 -1.97 16.64
CA GLN A 177 -36.62 -2.37 15.41
C GLN A 177 -35.99 -1.18 14.67
N ALA A 178 -36.61 0.00 14.67
CA ALA A 178 -36.02 1.21 14.10
C ALA A 178 -34.76 1.65 14.86
N SER A 179 -34.76 1.54 16.19
CA SER A 179 -33.57 1.81 17.03
C SER A 179 -32.43 0.81 16.78
N ARG A 180 -32.72 -0.49 16.64
CA ARG A 180 -31.66 -1.49 16.33
C ARG A 180 -31.14 -1.41 14.89
N ARG A 181 -31.97 -0.98 13.93
CA ARG A 181 -31.54 -0.72 12.54
C ARG A 181 -30.76 0.58 12.37
N ALA A 182 -31.08 1.61 13.17
CA ALA A 182 -30.31 2.85 13.21
C ALA A 182 -28.90 2.63 13.81
N ASP A 183 -28.79 1.80 14.85
CA ASP A 183 -27.50 1.46 15.49
C ASP A 183 -26.61 0.63 14.55
N ALA A 184 -27.15 -0.42 13.92
CA ALA A 184 -26.41 -1.23 12.95
C ALA A 184 -26.09 -0.48 11.63
N GLY A 185 -26.91 0.50 11.24
CA GLY A 185 -26.67 1.40 10.10
C GLY A 185 -25.60 2.45 10.38
N ALA A 186 -25.53 2.96 11.61
CA ALA A 186 -24.47 3.86 12.05
C ALA A 186 -23.11 3.14 12.10
N ASP A 187 -23.08 1.91 12.63
CA ASP A 187 -21.85 1.11 12.71
C ASP A 187 -21.31 0.68 11.33
N SER A 188 -22.20 0.29 10.40
CA SER A 188 -21.80 -0.07 9.03
C SER A 188 -21.33 1.14 8.22
N SER A 189 -22.01 2.29 8.32
CA SER A 189 -21.58 3.52 7.63
C SER A 189 -20.26 4.08 8.18
N ALA A 190 -20.03 4.00 9.49
CA ALA A 190 -18.76 4.37 10.11
C ALA A 190 -17.63 3.42 9.68
N PHE A 191 -17.90 2.12 9.60
CA PHE A 191 -16.96 1.12 9.10
C PHE A 191 -16.58 1.38 7.63
N ASP A 192 -17.56 1.65 6.76
CA ASP A 192 -17.32 1.97 5.35
C ASP A 192 -16.55 3.28 5.18
N ALA A 193 -16.86 4.30 5.98
CA ALA A 193 -16.11 5.55 5.99
C ALA A 193 -14.65 5.36 6.42
N ALA A 194 -14.40 4.51 7.43
CA ALA A 194 -13.05 4.17 7.88
C ALA A 194 -12.29 3.38 6.80
N LYS A 195 -12.94 2.39 6.17
CA LYS A 195 -12.35 1.58 5.09
C LYS A 195 -12.01 2.45 3.88
N ARG A 196 -12.93 3.34 3.47
CA ARG A 196 -12.70 4.32 2.41
C ARG A 196 -11.52 5.24 2.73
N ARG A 197 -11.39 5.73 3.97
CA ARG A 197 -10.23 6.53 4.39
C ARG A 197 -8.93 5.75 4.30
N SER A 198 -8.94 4.48 4.67
CA SER A 198 -7.79 3.58 4.52
C SER A 198 -7.40 3.41 3.04
N THR A 199 -8.37 3.15 2.17
CA THR A 199 -8.14 3.01 0.72
C THR A 199 -7.58 4.30 0.10
N TYR A 200 -8.09 5.48 0.48
CA TYR A 200 -7.52 6.76 0.02
C TYR A 200 -6.05 6.95 0.44
N ARG A 201 -5.70 6.55 1.66
CA ARG A 201 -4.32 6.63 2.14
C ARG A 201 -3.40 5.68 1.37
N GLN A 202 -3.88 4.46 1.12
CA GLN A 202 -3.16 3.48 0.30
C GLN A 202 -2.95 4.00 -1.13
N LEU A 203 -3.97 4.59 -1.74
CA LEU A 203 -3.88 5.21 -3.08
C LEU A 203 -2.81 6.31 -3.14
N ILE A 204 -2.74 7.17 -2.12
CA ILE A 204 -1.70 8.22 -2.03
C ILE A 204 -0.30 7.59 -1.90
N ILE A 205 -0.16 6.56 -1.07
CA ILE A 205 1.11 5.85 -0.89
C ILE A 205 1.55 5.21 -2.21
N ASP A 206 0.67 4.45 -2.85
CA ASP A 206 0.98 3.69 -4.07
C ASP A 206 1.21 4.63 -5.26
N GLY A 207 0.46 5.72 -5.37
CA GLY A 207 0.67 6.76 -6.38
C GLY A 207 2.03 7.45 -6.24
N CYS A 208 2.45 7.78 -5.03
CA CYS A 208 3.79 8.32 -4.78
C CYS A 208 4.89 7.28 -5.04
N ASP A 209 4.65 6.03 -4.65
CA ASP A 209 5.63 4.95 -4.78
C ASP A 209 5.82 4.54 -6.23
N LEU A 210 4.82 4.69 -7.10
CA LEU A 210 4.90 4.40 -8.53
C LEU A 210 5.98 5.24 -9.24
N LEU A 211 6.21 6.47 -8.76
CA LEU A 211 7.20 7.38 -9.33
C LEU A 211 8.63 6.86 -9.18
N ILE A 212 8.90 6.06 -8.13
CA ILE A 212 10.24 5.57 -7.81
C ILE A 212 10.72 4.53 -8.85
N PRO A 213 10.03 3.39 -9.10
CA PRO A 213 10.43 2.46 -10.15
C PRO A 213 10.20 3.07 -11.54
N GLY A 214 9.19 3.93 -11.72
CA GLY A 214 8.95 4.61 -13.01
C GLY A 214 10.14 5.47 -13.46
N ALA A 215 10.72 6.25 -12.54
CA ALA A 215 11.93 7.01 -12.79
C ALA A 215 13.17 6.11 -12.92
N ALA A 216 13.33 5.12 -12.04
CA ALA A 216 14.50 4.24 -12.03
C ALA A 216 14.63 3.35 -13.29
N VAL A 217 13.51 2.94 -13.90
CA VAL A 217 13.49 2.20 -15.17
C VAL A 217 13.61 3.14 -16.38
N GLY A 218 13.38 4.45 -16.20
CA GLY A 218 13.43 5.45 -17.27
C GLY A 218 12.10 5.62 -18.03
N TRP A 219 10.98 5.15 -17.50
CA TRP A 219 9.65 5.38 -18.08
C TRP A 219 9.12 6.78 -17.79
N LEU A 220 9.53 7.38 -16.67
CA LEU A 220 9.15 8.73 -16.27
C LEU A 220 10.42 9.60 -16.17
N ALA A 221 10.47 10.68 -16.94
CA ALA A 221 11.54 11.68 -16.85
C ALA A 221 11.28 12.61 -15.64
N LEU A 222 11.62 12.13 -14.45
CA LEU A 222 11.45 12.86 -13.19
C LEU A 222 12.79 13.25 -12.60
N ASP A 223 12.85 14.45 -12.04
CA ASP A 223 14.01 14.92 -11.30
C ASP A 223 14.19 14.11 -9.99
N PRO A 224 15.44 13.81 -9.57
CA PRO A 224 15.70 13.10 -8.32
C PRO A 224 15.05 13.73 -7.08
N ILE A 225 14.89 15.06 -7.04
CA ILE A 225 14.21 15.76 -5.95
C ILE A 225 12.73 15.38 -5.91
N THR A 226 12.05 15.36 -7.06
CA THR A 226 10.63 14.98 -7.15
C THR A 226 10.41 13.56 -6.64
N VAL A 227 11.27 12.62 -7.03
CA VAL A 227 11.22 11.24 -6.55
C VAL A 227 11.47 11.17 -5.04
N GLY A 228 12.39 11.98 -4.52
CA GLY A 228 12.65 12.09 -3.07
C GLY A 228 11.46 12.68 -2.29
N VAL A 229 10.75 13.66 -2.85
CA VAL A 229 9.53 14.22 -2.23
C VAL A 229 8.42 13.18 -2.18
N ALA A 230 8.20 12.45 -3.27
CA ALA A 230 7.23 11.36 -3.31
C ALA A 230 7.57 10.23 -2.31
N GLY A 231 8.85 9.87 -2.22
CA GLY A 231 9.35 8.93 -1.21
C GLY A 231 9.12 9.41 0.23
N THR A 232 9.27 10.71 0.47
CA THR A 232 9.01 11.34 1.78
C THR A 232 7.52 11.28 2.14
N ILE A 233 6.63 11.67 1.23
CA ILE A 233 5.18 11.67 1.46
C ILE A 233 4.70 10.25 1.80
N SER A 234 5.05 9.27 0.97
CA SER A 234 4.67 7.86 1.18
C SER A 234 5.27 7.27 2.47
N ALA A 235 6.48 7.68 2.86
CA ALA A 235 7.10 7.28 4.13
C ALA A 235 6.36 7.85 5.34
N LEU A 236 5.97 9.13 5.30
CA LEU A 236 5.24 9.78 6.39
C LEU A 236 3.83 9.23 6.55
N VAL A 237 3.10 9.06 5.44
CA VAL A 237 1.75 8.47 5.47
C VAL A 237 1.82 7.04 6.01
N GLY A 238 2.65 6.17 5.42
CA GLY A 238 2.79 4.79 5.89
C GLY A 238 3.38 4.65 7.30
N GLY A 239 4.28 5.54 7.69
CA GLY A 239 4.85 5.61 9.04
C GLY A 239 3.82 6.03 10.09
N SER A 240 2.91 6.95 9.74
CA SER A 240 1.81 7.34 10.62
C SER A 240 0.78 6.22 10.83
N ASP A 241 0.56 5.35 9.84
CA ASP A 241 -0.27 4.15 10.01
C ASP A 241 0.39 3.14 10.95
N ALA A 242 1.71 2.93 10.83
CA ALA A 242 2.47 2.10 11.75
C ALA A 242 2.44 2.65 13.19
N TRP A 243 2.59 3.97 13.34
CA TRP A 243 2.49 4.65 14.63
C TRP A 243 1.10 4.49 15.27
N ALA A 244 0.04 4.66 14.50
CA ALA A 244 -1.33 4.48 14.97
C ALA A 244 -1.57 3.05 15.48
N ARG A 245 -1.07 2.04 14.75
CA ARG A 245 -1.13 0.62 15.11
C ARG A 245 -0.45 0.30 16.44
N VAL A 246 0.69 0.94 16.71
CA VAL A 246 1.50 0.72 17.92
C VAL A 246 0.94 1.45 19.15
N LYS A 247 0.21 2.55 18.92
CA LYS A 247 -0.42 3.35 19.96
C LYS A 247 -1.77 2.76 20.42
N ALA A 248 -2.48 2.06 19.53
CA ALA A 248 -3.66 1.27 19.86
C ALA A 248 -3.33 0.19 20.90
#